data_AF-A0A5J6N826-F1
#
_entry.id   AF-A0A5J6N826-F1
#
_cell.length_a   1.000
_cell.length_b   1.000
_cell.length_c   1.000
_cell.angle_alpha   90.00
_cell.angle_beta   90.00
_cell.angle_gamma   90.00
#
_symmetry.space_group_name_H-M   'P 1'
#
loop_
_entity.id
_entity.type
_entity.pdbx_description
1 polymer ?
#
loop_
_entity_poly.entity_id
_entity_poly.type
_entity_poly.pdbx_seq_one_letter_code
_entity_poly.pdbx_strand_id
1 'polypeptide(L)'
;MTDANTRVYAQSPMPQLLTDELQASPTASAPCADPAAQWLLIDGREQRSSEGLIEGFCRRLVDSGFPLFRFFLSVRTLHPQVAAQGFHWWRNRDQVQLVAREHGIYQEQVYLDSPIRLLHERRVNEIRRRIEDPATPFDFPILNDLKAEGVTDYLLLPVPFTSGTINTTAVATDRPGGFTAPEIARFKGLLPLFTVAVEVREVKRIASTLLDTYLGHDAGQRVLQGQIRRGAGVTMAAAIFYCDLRGFTALSEGMAPDRVIELLNDYFGCMAAPVQALGGEVLKFIGDAMLAIFPIVDDLDRDRACRTALKAARRALAALDELNLNRREAGEATLEVGVALHTGTVMYGNIGAPDRLDFTVIGHAVNLTTRLERLCRQLGRRVVASERFASPCGIEMTPLGRFELPGVHEPQAVFGLPDETSRLDGGPA
;
A
#
# COMPACT_ATOMS: atom_id res chain seq x y z
N MET A 1 66.62 -14.01 -15.68
CA MET A 1 65.69 -12.88 -15.57
C MET A 1 64.29 -13.45 -15.69
N THR A 2 63.77 -14.03 -14.61
CA THR A 2 62.83 -13.47 -13.61
C THR A 2 61.43 -13.25 -14.17
N ASP A 3 60.50 -14.11 -13.74
CA ASP A 3 59.14 -13.78 -13.27
C ASP A 3 58.58 -15.06 -12.63
N ALA A 4 58.52 -15.19 -11.30
CA ALA A 4 57.65 -14.49 -10.34
C ALA A 4 56.16 -14.83 -10.55
N ASN A 5 55.68 -15.80 -9.75
CA ASN A 5 54.55 -15.67 -8.82
C ASN A 5 53.56 -16.87 -8.85
N THR A 6 54.04 -18.08 -8.51
CA THR A 6 53.16 -19.19 -8.12
C THR A 6 52.97 -19.15 -6.61
N ARG A 7 51.89 -18.50 -6.13
CA ARG A 7 51.48 -18.63 -4.73
C ARG A 7 50.79 -19.97 -4.52
N VAL A 8 51.53 -20.91 -3.95
CA VAL A 8 51.03 -22.14 -3.35
C VAL A 8 50.23 -21.75 -2.08
N TYR A 9 48.92 -21.96 -2.08
CA TYR A 9 48.14 -21.95 -0.86
C TYR A 9 48.45 -23.24 -0.09
N ALA A 10 49.24 -23.13 0.98
CA ALA A 10 49.39 -24.20 1.94
C ALA A 10 48.04 -24.47 2.61
N GLN A 11 47.56 -25.71 2.53
CA GLN A 11 46.39 -26.17 3.29
C GLN A 11 46.71 -26.07 4.79
N SER A 12 46.12 -25.10 5.46
CA SER A 12 46.06 -25.09 6.93
C SER A 12 45.18 -26.25 7.41
N PRO A 13 45.61 -27.06 8.40
CA PRO A 13 44.78 -28.12 8.91
C PRO A 13 43.57 -27.53 9.65
N MET A 14 42.38 -28.05 9.34
CA MET A 14 41.14 -27.85 10.09
C MET A 14 41.39 -28.10 11.59
N PRO A 15 40.99 -27.19 12.50
CA PRO A 15 41.01 -27.53 13.91
C PRO A 15 40.02 -28.67 14.15
N GLN A 16 40.54 -29.75 14.73
CA GLN A 16 39.77 -30.92 15.14
C GLN A 16 38.61 -30.47 16.02
N LEU A 17 37.40 -30.87 15.63
CA LEU A 17 36.19 -30.76 16.43
C LEU A 17 36.45 -31.36 17.82
N LEU A 18 36.41 -30.51 18.84
CA LEU A 18 36.22 -30.90 20.23
C LEU A 18 34.86 -31.59 20.34
N THR A 19 34.84 -32.91 20.16
CA THR A 19 33.87 -33.79 20.79
C THR A 19 34.31 -34.00 22.23
N ASP A 20 33.86 -33.14 23.14
CA ASP A 20 33.76 -33.46 24.55
C ASP A 20 32.53 -32.74 25.14
N GLU A 21 31.58 -33.56 25.56
CA GLU A 21 30.59 -33.34 26.60
C GLU A 21 29.86 -31.97 26.66
N LEU A 22 28.78 -31.85 25.88
CA LEU A 22 27.62 -31.07 26.32
C LEU A 22 26.96 -31.80 27.51
N GLN A 23 27.56 -31.69 28.68
CA GLN A 23 26.83 -31.85 29.93
C GLN A 23 25.76 -30.75 29.97
N ALA A 24 24.51 -31.15 29.77
CA ALA A 24 23.36 -30.28 29.97
C ALA A 24 23.40 -29.72 31.40
N SER A 25 23.85 -28.49 31.55
CA SER A 25 23.64 -27.71 32.76
C SER A 25 22.14 -27.43 32.87
N PRO A 26 21.44 -27.83 33.95
CA PRO A 26 20.06 -27.43 34.17
C PRO A 26 20.06 -26.03 34.76
N THR A 27 20.35 -25.04 33.94
CA THR A 27 19.87 -23.67 34.16
C THR A 27 18.92 -23.35 33.04
N ALA A 28 17.76 -24.03 33.05
CA ALA A 28 16.57 -23.51 32.43
C ALA A 28 16.35 -22.11 33.05
N SER A 29 16.74 -21.07 32.31
CA SER A 29 16.41 -19.69 32.68
C SER A 29 14.92 -19.67 32.92
N ALA A 30 14.47 -19.21 34.09
CA ALA A 30 13.05 -19.13 34.38
C ALA A 30 12.34 -18.47 33.18
N PRO A 31 11.34 -19.11 32.56
CA PRO A 31 10.56 -18.45 31.52
C PRO A 31 10.05 -17.14 32.11
N CYS A 32 9.99 -16.08 31.30
CA CYS A 32 9.48 -14.79 31.72
C CYS A 32 8.21 -14.99 32.57
N ALA A 33 8.24 -14.61 33.85
CA ALA A 33 7.24 -15.05 34.84
C ALA A 33 5.81 -14.58 34.51
N ASP A 34 5.68 -13.62 33.59
CA ASP A 34 4.41 -13.10 33.13
C ASP A 34 3.91 -13.87 31.88
N PRO A 35 2.74 -14.54 31.95
CA PRO A 35 2.18 -15.26 30.80
C PRO A 35 1.96 -14.40 29.56
N ALA A 36 1.62 -13.11 29.74
CA ALA A 36 1.43 -12.19 28.63
C ALA A 36 2.76 -11.82 27.96
N ALA A 37 3.83 -11.68 28.74
CA ALA A 37 5.18 -11.47 28.20
C ALA A 37 5.68 -12.70 27.44
N GLN A 38 5.52 -13.90 28.02
CA GLN A 38 5.90 -15.15 27.37
C GLN A 38 5.14 -15.33 26.05
N TRP A 39 3.83 -15.08 26.05
CA TRP A 39 3.02 -15.14 24.84
C TRP A 39 3.48 -14.13 23.78
N LEU A 40 3.74 -12.87 24.15
CA LEU A 40 4.26 -11.86 23.21
C LEU A 40 5.58 -12.29 22.55
N LEU A 41 6.45 -12.97 23.30
CA LEU A 41 7.77 -13.39 22.81
C LEU A 41 7.73 -14.64 21.91
N ILE A 42 6.69 -15.47 22.02
CA ILE A 42 6.54 -16.74 21.29
C ILE A 42 5.38 -16.61 20.30
N ASP A 43 4.15 -16.95 20.71
CA ASP A 43 2.98 -17.05 19.84
C ASP A 43 2.52 -15.70 19.27
N GLY A 44 2.76 -14.61 20.00
CA GLY A 44 2.40 -13.25 19.59
C GLY A 44 3.09 -12.84 18.30
N ARG A 45 4.32 -13.32 18.09
CA ARG A 45 5.11 -13.05 16.87
C ARG A 45 4.56 -13.77 15.64
N GLU A 46 3.83 -14.86 15.84
CA GLU A 46 3.26 -15.67 14.76
C GLU A 46 1.90 -15.15 14.29
N GLN A 47 1.28 -14.22 15.03
CA GLN A 47 0.01 -13.62 14.65
C GLN A 47 0.11 -12.98 13.27
N ARG A 48 -0.95 -13.10 12.45
CA ARG A 48 -0.99 -12.62 11.05
C ARG A 48 -1.50 -11.18 10.88
N SER A 49 -2.12 -10.59 11.91
CA SER A 49 -2.61 -9.20 11.90
C SER A 49 -2.35 -8.45 13.20
N SER A 50 -2.32 -7.11 13.16
CA SER A 50 -2.09 -6.28 14.35
C SER A 50 -3.24 -6.47 15.34
N GLU A 51 -4.45 -6.66 14.84
CA GLU A 51 -5.66 -7.05 15.57
C GLU A 51 -5.45 -8.35 16.34
N GLY A 52 -4.93 -9.40 15.70
CA GLY A 52 -4.68 -10.69 16.37
C GLY A 52 -3.60 -10.61 17.44
N LEU A 53 -2.56 -9.79 17.23
CA LEU A 53 -1.55 -9.51 18.26
C LEU A 53 -2.17 -8.80 19.48
N ILE A 54 -2.96 -7.75 19.24
CA ILE A 54 -3.60 -6.96 20.29
C ILE A 54 -4.62 -7.80 21.06
N GLU A 55 -5.47 -8.53 20.36
CA GLU A 55 -6.47 -9.40 20.95
C GLU A 55 -5.83 -10.48 21.83
N GLY A 56 -4.83 -11.17 21.31
CA GLY A 56 -4.12 -12.20 22.07
C GLY A 56 -3.42 -11.63 23.30
N PHE A 57 -2.78 -10.46 23.20
CA PHE A 57 -2.18 -9.77 24.34
C PHE A 57 -3.23 -9.40 25.40
N CYS A 58 -4.36 -8.81 24.99
CA CYS A 58 -5.43 -8.41 25.90
C CYS A 58 -6.07 -9.63 26.59
N ARG A 59 -6.31 -10.72 25.86
CA ARG A 59 -6.82 -11.98 26.43
C ARG A 59 -5.86 -12.55 27.47
N ARG A 60 -4.55 -12.59 27.19
CA ARG A 60 -3.55 -13.06 28.18
C ARG A 60 -3.46 -12.18 29.41
N LEU A 61 -3.63 -10.87 29.29
CA LEU A 61 -3.74 -9.98 30.44
C LEU A 61 -4.96 -10.36 31.31
N VAL A 62 -6.13 -10.51 30.71
CA VAL A 62 -7.37 -10.89 31.43
C VAL A 62 -7.26 -12.27 32.07
N ASP A 63 -6.81 -13.28 31.32
CA ASP A 63 -6.67 -14.67 31.79
C ASP A 63 -5.69 -14.80 32.96
N SER A 64 -4.70 -13.90 33.03
CA SER A 64 -3.72 -13.83 34.12
C SER A 64 -4.13 -12.90 35.26
N GLY A 65 -5.40 -12.48 35.31
CA GLY A 65 -5.99 -11.71 36.41
C GLY A 65 -5.78 -10.20 36.35
N PHE A 66 -5.29 -9.63 35.24
CA PHE A 66 -5.25 -8.18 35.09
C PHE A 66 -6.68 -7.66 34.79
N PRO A 67 -7.21 -6.67 35.53
CA PRO A 67 -8.61 -6.27 35.46
C PRO A 67 -8.89 -5.35 34.25
N LEU A 68 -8.52 -5.77 33.05
CA LEU A 68 -8.74 -5.02 31.82
C LEU A 68 -10.22 -5.11 31.41
N PHE A 69 -10.82 -3.95 31.16
CA PHE A 69 -12.14 -3.84 30.53
C PHE A 69 -12.01 -3.37 29.08
N ARG A 70 -11.16 -2.37 28.83
CA ARG A 70 -10.97 -1.76 27.52
C ARG A 70 -9.49 -1.51 27.26
N PHE A 71 -9.04 -1.81 26.05
CA PHE A 71 -7.71 -1.50 25.54
C PHE A 71 -7.82 -0.68 24.26
N PHE A 72 -6.90 0.26 24.11
CA PHE A 72 -6.77 1.09 22.92
C PHE A 72 -5.31 1.21 22.52
N LEU A 73 -5.03 1.18 21.23
CA LEU A 73 -3.74 1.51 20.64
C LEU A 73 -3.97 2.43 19.44
N SER A 74 -3.32 3.58 19.42
CA SER A 74 -3.26 4.46 18.26
C SER A 74 -1.87 4.39 17.65
N VAL A 75 -1.77 3.99 16.39
CA VAL A 75 -0.53 3.98 15.62
C VAL A 75 -0.61 5.00 14.49
N ARG A 76 0.38 5.87 14.35
CA ARG A 76 0.50 6.79 13.22
C ARG A 76 1.03 6.04 11.99
N THR A 77 0.49 6.36 10.82
CA THR A 77 0.75 5.64 9.58
C THR A 77 1.46 6.51 8.54
N LEU A 78 2.20 5.88 7.63
CA LEU A 78 2.82 6.53 6.45
C LEU A 78 2.05 6.16 5.16
N HIS A 79 0.72 6.12 5.23
CA HIS A 79 -0.14 5.82 4.09
C HIS A 79 -0.69 7.13 3.50
N PRO A 80 -0.71 7.37 2.17
CA PRO A 80 -1.09 8.66 1.58
C PRO A 80 -2.45 9.22 2.00
N GLN A 81 -3.42 8.35 2.28
CA GLN A 81 -4.77 8.74 2.71
C GLN A 81 -5.05 8.54 4.21
N VAL A 82 -4.23 7.75 4.92
CA VAL A 82 -4.51 7.37 6.32
C VAL A 82 -3.35 7.85 7.17
N ALA A 83 -3.64 8.65 8.18
CA ALA A 83 -2.66 9.27 9.06
C ALA A 83 -2.51 8.58 10.41
N ALA A 84 -3.55 7.89 10.86
CA ALA A 84 -3.50 7.04 12.04
C ALA A 84 -4.51 5.89 11.97
N GLN A 85 -4.20 4.83 12.69
CA GLN A 85 -5.08 3.70 12.93
C GLN A 85 -5.29 3.52 14.43
N GLY A 86 -6.54 3.53 14.86
CA GLY A 86 -6.97 3.21 16.20
C GLY A 86 -7.46 1.76 16.28
N PHE A 87 -6.88 0.97 17.17
CA PHE A 87 -7.31 -0.38 17.50
C PHE A 87 -8.02 -0.35 18.84
N HIS A 88 -9.27 -0.77 18.87
CA HIS A 88 -10.09 -0.80 20.08
C HIS A 88 -10.47 -2.23 20.43
N TRP A 89 -10.24 -2.61 21.68
CA TRP A 89 -10.62 -3.92 22.20
C TRP A 89 -11.41 -3.76 23.50
N TRP A 90 -12.46 -4.55 23.67
CA TRP A 90 -13.27 -4.60 24.88
C TRP A 90 -13.40 -6.04 25.36
N ARG A 91 -13.37 -6.26 26.68
CA ARG A 91 -13.49 -7.60 27.29
C ARG A 91 -14.82 -8.29 26.95
N ASN A 92 -15.88 -7.53 26.72
CA ASN A 92 -17.23 -8.03 26.42
C ASN A 92 -17.56 -8.07 24.93
N ARG A 93 -16.57 -7.91 24.04
CA ARG A 93 -16.76 -7.99 22.59
C ARG A 93 -15.81 -9.02 22.01
N ASP A 94 -16.24 -9.67 20.94
CA ASP A 94 -15.49 -10.77 20.33
C ASP A 94 -14.41 -10.32 19.34
N GLN A 95 -14.33 -9.04 18.99
CA GLN A 95 -13.43 -8.54 17.94
C GLN A 95 -12.78 -7.20 18.27
N VAL A 96 -11.56 -7.01 17.77
CA VAL A 96 -10.88 -5.72 17.73
C VAL A 96 -11.52 -4.85 16.65
N GLN A 97 -11.94 -3.65 17.02
CA GLN A 97 -12.45 -2.66 16.09
C GLN A 97 -11.29 -1.78 15.58
N LEU A 98 -11.06 -1.81 14.27
CA LEU A 98 -10.10 -0.93 13.58
C LEU A 98 -10.80 0.34 13.11
N VAL A 99 -10.22 1.49 13.41
CA VAL A 99 -10.70 2.80 12.96
C VAL A 99 -9.55 3.54 12.28
N ALA A 100 -9.65 3.74 10.97
CA ALA A 100 -8.72 4.57 10.20
C ALA A 100 -9.08 6.06 10.33
N ARG A 101 -8.07 6.92 10.38
CA ARG A 101 -8.21 8.39 10.41
C ARG A 101 -7.43 9.00 9.27
N GLU A 102 -8.03 9.97 8.59
CA GLU A 102 -7.42 10.71 7.48
C GLU A 102 -6.43 11.78 7.99
N HIS A 103 -5.62 12.35 7.10
CA HIS A 103 -4.59 13.34 7.45
C HIS A 103 -5.10 14.62 8.11
N GLY A 104 -6.37 15.00 7.88
CA GLY A 104 -7.00 16.15 8.52
C GLY A 104 -7.22 16.00 10.02
N ILE A 105 -7.18 14.78 10.57
CA ILE A 105 -7.59 14.49 11.95
C ILE A 105 -6.85 15.33 13.00
N TYR A 106 -5.58 15.69 12.76
CA TYR A 106 -4.76 16.44 13.71
C TYR A 106 -5.15 17.92 13.83
N GLN A 107 -6.00 18.41 12.94
CA GLN A 107 -6.56 19.76 12.96
C GLN A 107 -7.99 19.78 13.51
N GLU A 108 -8.63 18.62 13.63
CA GLU A 108 -10.01 18.52 14.12
C GLU A 108 -10.10 18.72 15.63
N GLN A 109 -11.18 19.36 16.08
CA GLN A 109 -11.43 19.64 17.49
C GLN A 109 -11.40 18.37 18.36
N VAL A 110 -11.88 17.25 17.82
CA VAL A 110 -11.87 15.93 18.49
C VAL A 110 -10.44 15.50 18.87
N TYR A 111 -9.43 15.82 18.05
CA TYR A 111 -8.03 15.57 18.39
C TYR A 111 -7.45 16.64 19.32
N LEU A 112 -7.78 17.92 19.08
CA LEU A 112 -7.27 19.03 19.88
C LEU A 112 -7.65 18.92 21.37
N ASP A 113 -8.85 18.42 21.64
CA ASP A 113 -9.38 18.17 22.99
C ASP A 113 -9.02 16.78 23.53
N SER A 114 -8.29 15.96 22.76
CA SER A 114 -7.92 14.61 23.16
C SER A 114 -6.69 14.59 24.08
N PRO A 115 -6.66 13.75 25.13
CA PRO A 115 -5.49 13.58 25.98
C PRO A 115 -4.28 13.02 25.20
N ILE A 116 -4.52 12.34 24.08
CA ILE A 116 -3.49 11.80 23.17
C ILE A 116 -2.56 12.90 22.66
N ARG A 117 -3.10 14.10 22.38
CA ARG A 117 -2.32 15.24 21.90
C ARG A 117 -1.22 15.63 22.88
N LEU A 118 -1.50 15.60 24.19
CA LEU A 118 -0.53 15.97 25.22
C LEU A 118 0.67 15.01 25.26
N LEU A 119 0.44 13.71 24.97
CA LEU A 119 1.51 12.71 24.86
C LEU A 119 2.29 12.88 23.55
N HIS A 120 1.60 13.10 22.43
CA HIS A 120 2.26 13.34 21.13
C HIS A 120 3.18 14.56 21.17
N GLU A 121 2.74 15.63 21.82
CA GLU A 121 3.52 16.86 22.01
C GLU A 121 4.56 16.76 23.13
N ARG A 122 4.73 15.57 23.75
CA ARG A 122 5.67 15.32 24.86
C ARG A 122 5.48 16.24 26.06
N ARG A 123 4.28 16.79 26.26
CA ARG A 123 3.96 17.63 27.41
C ARG A 123 3.81 16.83 28.69
N VAL A 124 3.42 15.56 28.56
CA VAL A 124 3.26 14.60 29.65
C VAL A 124 3.72 13.21 29.20
N ASN A 125 4.13 12.38 30.15
CA ASN A 125 4.54 10.99 29.90
C ASN A 125 3.50 9.95 30.33
N GLU A 126 2.41 10.40 30.96
CA GLU A 126 1.33 9.56 31.46
C GLU A 126 0.12 10.42 31.80
N ILE A 127 -1.08 9.91 31.53
CA ILE A 127 -2.33 10.47 32.06
C ILE A 127 -3.11 9.35 32.72
N ARG A 128 -3.47 9.54 33.99
CA ARG A 128 -4.39 8.64 34.71
C ARG A 128 -5.56 9.43 35.27
N ARG A 129 -6.77 8.87 35.15
CA ARG A 129 -8.01 9.44 35.71
C ARG A 129 -8.78 8.34 36.44
N ARG A 130 -8.94 8.48 37.75
CA ARG A 130 -9.79 7.62 38.58
C ARG A 130 -11.22 8.13 38.52
N ILE A 131 -11.97 7.70 37.52
CA ILE A 131 -13.30 8.23 37.14
C ILE A 131 -14.31 8.17 38.31
N GLU A 132 -14.19 7.20 39.21
CA GLU A 132 -15.04 7.07 40.40
C GLU A 132 -14.71 8.05 41.54
N ASP A 133 -13.50 8.62 41.55
CA ASP A 133 -13.06 9.58 42.57
C ASP A 133 -13.69 10.96 42.28
N PRO A 134 -14.51 11.53 43.20
CA PRO A 134 -15.13 12.84 43.02
C PRO A 134 -14.13 13.98 42.79
N ALA A 135 -12.87 13.82 43.21
CA ALA A 135 -11.82 14.81 43.02
C ALA A 135 -11.16 14.74 41.62
N THR A 136 -11.46 13.70 40.82
CA THR A 136 -10.86 13.55 39.49
C THR A 136 -11.36 14.62 38.53
N PRO A 137 -10.46 15.36 37.86
CA PRO A 137 -10.86 16.33 36.84
C PRO A 137 -11.40 15.63 35.59
N PHE A 138 -12.53 16.12 35.07
CA PHE A 138 -13.10 15.70 33.77
C PHE A 138 -12.64 16.66 32.68
N ASP A 139 -11.33 16.65 32.42
CA ASP A 139 -10.64 17.56 31.53
C ASP A 139 -10.61 17.10 30.06
N PHE A 140 -11.15 15.92 29.76
CA PHE A 140 -11.22 15.37 28.40
C PHE A 140 -12.62 14.79 28.09
N PRO A 141 -13.18 15.06 26.89
CA PRO A 141 -14.51 14.58 26.51
C PRO A 141 -14.69 13.06 26.63
N ILE A 142 -13.66 12.28 26.29
CA ILE A 142 -13.64 10.81 26.36
C ILE A 142 -13.96 10.26 27.76
N LEU A 143 -13.70 11.02 28.84
CA LEU A 143 -13.98 10.58 30.21
C LEU A 143 -15.49 10.46 30.47
N ASN A 144 -16.31 11.26 29.77
CA ASN A 144 -17.77 11.16 29.88
C ASN A 144 -18.27 9.83 29.27
N ASP A 145 -17.74 9.47 28.10
CA ASP A 145 -18.06 8.21 27.42
C ASP A 145 -17.62 7.02 28.27
N LEU A 146 -16.40 7.07 28.80
CA LEU A 146 -15.87 6.03 29.68
C LEU A 146 -16.70 5.88 30.96
N LYS A 147 -17.12 6.99 31.58
CA LYS A 147 -18.00 6.96 32.75
C LYS A 147 -19.36 6.34 32.42
N ALA A 148 -19.94 6.66 31.26
CA ALA A 148 -21.19 6.06 30.79
C ALA A 148 -21.05 4.55 30.50
N GLU A 149 -19.86 4.11 30.09
CA GLU A 149 -19.50 2.68 29.94
C GLU A 149 -19.23 1.97 31.28
N GLY A 150 -19.29 2.67 32.42
CA GLY A 150 -19.03 2.10 33.75
C GLY A 150 -17.55 1.95 34.11
N VAL A 151 -16.65 2.61 33.38
CA VAL A 151 -15.21 2.62 33.67
C VAL A 151 -14.94 3.39 34.97
N THR A 152 -14.13 2.80 35.84
CA THR A 152 -13.75 3.37 37.14
C THR A 152 -12.35 3.98 37.13
N ASP A 153 -11.46 3.53 36.24
CA ASP A 153 -10.08 4.03 36.15
C ASP A 153 -9.53 3.88 34.72
N TYR A 154 -8.86 4.93 34.27
CA TYR A 154 -8.35 5.10 32.91
C TYR A 154 -6.88 5.50 32.96
N LEU A 155 -6.04 4.80 32.20
CA LEU A 155 -4.60 5.04 32.10
C LEU A 155 -4.18 5.12 30.63
N LEU A 156 -3.57 6.24 30.25
CA LEU A 156 -3.03 6.51 28.92
C LEU A 156 -1.50 6.65 29.00
N LEU A 157 -0.79 5.91 28.16
CA LEU A 157 0.67 5.81 28.13
C LEU A 157 1.23 5.99 26.72
N PRO A 158 2.45 6.53 26.58
CA PRO A 158 3.12 6.63 25.29
C PRO A 158 3.67 5.27 24.87
N VAL A 159 3.69 5.05 23.56
CA VAL A 159 4.28 3.90 22.87
C VAL A 159 5.30 4.45 21.88
N PRO A 160 6.53 4.78 22.33
CA PRO A 160 7.54 5.36 21.45
C PRO A 160 8.10 4.29 20.51
N PHE A 161 8.13 4.60 19.21
CA PHE A 161 8.84 3.77 18.21
C PHE A 161 10.27 4.29 18.03
N THR A 162 11.17 3.43 17.58
CA THR A 162 12.57 3.74 17.24
C THR A 162 12.70 4.83 16.16
N SER A 163 11.67 5.02 15.34
CA SER A 163 11.59 6.14 14.38
C SER A 163 11.49 7.54 15.03
N GLY A 164 11.29 7.62 16.35
CA GLY A 164 11.01 8.86 17.08
C GLY A 164 9.52 9.24 17.12
N THR A 165 8.68 8.51 16.37
CA THR A 165 7.22 8.65 16.41
C THR A 165 6.68 8.23 17.78
N ILE A 166 5.84 9.06 18.39
CA ILE A 166 5.11 8.71 19.61
C ILE A 166 3.73 8.23 19.22
N ASN A 167 3.48 6.95 19.46
CA ASN A 167 2.16 6.34 19.45
C ASN A 167 1.59 6.35 20.87
N THR A 168 0.33 5.95 21.05
CA THR A 168 -0.28 5.94 22.38
C THR A 168 -1.09 4.68 22.61
N THR A 169 -1.12 4.22 23.86
CA THR A 169 -2.01 3.14 24.30
C THR A 169 -2.78 3.56 25.53
N ALA A 170 -4.03 3.12 25.64
CA ALA A 170 -4.83 3.33 26.84
C ALA A 170 -5.40 2.01 27.34
N VAL A 171 -5.48 1.87 28.66
CA VAL A 171 -6.18 0.79 29.35
C VAL A 171 -7.20 1.37 30.31
N ALA A 172 -8.35 0.69 30.42
CA ALA A 172 -9.40 1.07 31.33
C ALA A 172 -9.95 -0.17 32.04
N THR A 173 -10.43 0.01 33.27
CA THR A 173 -11.08 -1.03 34.08
C THR A 173 -12.45 -0.57 34.54
N ASP A 174 -13.37 -1.52 34.67
CA ASP A 174 -14.69 -1.38 35.26
C ASP A 174 -14.74 -1.90 36.72
N ARG A 175 -13.60 -2.34 37.27
CA ARG A 175 -13.53 -2.86 38.64
C ARG A 175 -13.66 -1.71 39.65
N PRO A 176 -14.55 -1.80 40.66
CA PRO A 176 -14.58 -0.84 41.76
C PRO A 176 -13.21 -0.68 42.42
N GLY A 177 -12.78 0.55 42.71
CA GLY A 177 -11.45 0.85 43.25
C GLY A 177 -10.36 1.06 42.19
N GLY A 178 -10.67 0.81 40.91
CA GLY A 178 -9.77 0.99 39.79
C GLY A 178 -8.58 0.02 39.78
N PHE A 179 -7.48 0.42 39.13
CA PHE A 179 -6.23 -0.35 39.12
C PHE A 179 -5.42 -0.13 40.40
N THR A 180 -4.83 -1.20 40.91
CA THR A 180 -3.84 -1.15 42.00
C THR A 180 -2.48 -0.71 41.46
N ALA A 181 -1.60 -0.23 42.35
CA ALA A 181 -0.25 0.16 41.95
C ALA A 181 0.59 -1.01 41.37
N PRO A 182 0.54 -2.24 41.92
CA PRO A 182 1.23 -3.40 41.32
C PRO A 182 0.72 -3.77 39.93
N GLU A 183 -0.59 -3.68 39.67
CA GLU A 183 -1.15 -3.95 38.34
C GLU A 183 -0.65 -2.93 37.31
N ILE A 184 -0.62 -1.64 37.66
CA ILE A 184 -0.08 -0.60 36.79
C ILE A 184 1.41 -0.84 36.52
N ALA A 185 2.18 -1.19 37.56
CA ALA A 185 3.60 -1.50 37.40
C ALA A 185 3.81 -2.71 36.47
N ARG A 186 2.99 -3.76 36.62
CA ARG A 186 2.99 -4.93 35.74
C ARG A 186 2.71 -4.54 34.29
N PHE A 187 1.64 -3.80 34.01
CA PHE A 187 1.29 -3.36 32.65
C PHE A 187 2.39 -2.50 32.02
N LYS A 188 2.93 -1.54 32.78
CA LYS A 188 4.08 -0.72 32.34
C LYS A 188 5.33 -1.56 32.07
N GLY A 189 5.56 -2.62 32.84
CA GLY A 189 6.67 -3.56 32.60
C GLY A 189 6.50 -4.41 31.33
N LEU A 190 5.25 -4.69 30.93
CA LEU A 190 4.93 -5.38 29.67
C LEU A 190 4.99 -4.46 28.45
N LEU A 191 4.79 -3.16 28.66
CA LEU A 191 4.65 -2.19 27.58
C LEU A 191 5.85 -2.15 26.62
N PRO A 192 7.12 -2.23 27.06
CA PRO A 192 8.26 -2.31 26.14
C PRO A 192 8.24 -3.54 25.23
N LEU A 193 7.85 -4.71 25.75
CA LEU A 193 7.75 -5.95 24.95
C LEU A 193 6.64 -5.82 23.90
N PHE A 194 5.49 -5.31 24.32
CA PHE A 194 4.37 -5.02 23.43
C PHE A 194 4.76 -3.98 22.36
N THR A 195 5.47 -2.93 22.75
CA THR A 195 5.94 -1.86 21.85
C THR A 195 6.81 -2.44 20.74
N VAL A 196 7.80 -3.29 21.06
CA VAL A 196 8.65 -3.92 20.05
C VAL A 196 7.83 -4.84 19.12
N ALA A 197 6.91 -5.63 19.68
CA ALA A 197 6.08 -6.54 18.89
C ALA A 197 5.18 -5.80 17.90
N VAL A 198 4.56 -4.69 18.33
CA VAL A 198 3.77 -3.82 17.47
C VAL A 198 4.69 -3.13 16.45
N GLU A 199 5.79 -2.52 16.88
CA GLU A 199 6.68 -1.76 16.01
C GLU A 199 7.22 -2.59 14.85
N VAL A 200 7.74 -3.80 15.11
CA VAL A 200 8.24 -4.71 14.06
C VAL A 200 7.15 -4.98 13.01
N ARG A 201 5.92 -5.14 13.47
CA ARG A 201 4.78 -5.42 12.61
C ARG A 201 4.38 -4.20 11.79
N GLU A 202 4.33 -3.04 12.42
CA GLU A 202 3.98 -1.77 11.77
C GLU A 202 5.05 -1.35 10.76
N VAL A 203 6.34 -1.57 11.05
CA VAL A 203 7.43 -1.35 10.08
C VAL A 203 7.26 -2.23 8.84
N LYS A 204 6.96 -3.53 9.04
CA LYS A 204 6.72 -4.45 7.91
C LYS A 204 5.49 -4.05 7.09
N ARG A 205 4.42 -3.62 7.77
CA ARG A 205 3.19 -3.14 7.13
C ARG A 205 3.44 -1.85 6.35
N ILE A 206 4.12 -0.87 6.95
CA ILE A 206 4.53 0.37 6.29
C ILE A 206 5.37 0.08 5.05
N ALA A 207 6.38 -0.79 5.14
CA ALA A 207 7.18 -1.19 3.99
C ALA A 207 6.32 -1.77 2.86
N SER A 208 5.35 -2.64 3.22
CA SER A 208 4.43 -3.23 2.23
C SER A 208 3.51 -2.19 1.60
N THR A 209 2.91 -1.32 2.42
CA THR A 209 2.04 -0.23 1.97
C THR A 209 2.78 0.73 1.04
N LEU A 210 4.00 1.15 1.39
CA LEU A 210 4.80 2.05 0.57
C LEU A 210 5.16 1.37 -0.76
N LEU A 211 5.62 0.12 -0.74
CA LEU A 211 5.93 -0.61 -1.95
C LEU A 211 4.71 -0.78 -2.86
N ASP A 212 3.55 -1.17 -2.31
CA ASP A 212 2.31 -1.31 -3.07
C ASP A 212 1.84 0.03 -3.67
N THR A 213 2.00 1.13 -2.92
CA THR A 213 1.59 2.47 -3.38
C THR A 213 2.50 3.02 -4.49
N TYR A 214 3.82 2.83 -4.35
CA TYR A 214 4.80 3.47 -5.23
C TYR A 214 5.28 2.57 -6.38
N LEU A 215 5.24 1.24 -6.23
CA LEU A 215 5.62 0.28 -7.28
C LEU A 215 4.42 -0.48 -7.87
N GLY A 216 3.26 -0.44 -7.21
CA GLY A 216 2.14 -1.33 -7.52
C GLY A 216 2.22 -2.65 -6.76
N HIS A 217 1.07 -3.32 -6.62
CA HIS A 217 0.93 -4.48 -5.73
C HIS A 217 1.87 -5.65 -6.06
N ASP A 218 1.90 -6.12 -7.32
CA ASP A 218 2.75 -7.28 -7.69
C ASP A 218 4.25 -6.96 -7.59
N ALA A 219 4.69 -5.83 -8.17
CA ALA A 219 6.07 -5.38 -8.07
C ALA A 219 6.52 -5.19 -6.61
N GLY A 220 5.66 -4.59 -5.78
CA GLY A 220 5.91 -4.40 -4.35
C GLY A 220 6.09 -5.73 -3.61
N GLN A 221 5.19 -6.70 -3.84
CA GLN A 221 5.31 -8.04 -3.26
C GLN A 221 6.57 -8.79 -3.70
N ARG A 222 6.95 -8.67 -4.98
CA ARG A 222 8.19 -9.28 -5.50
C ARG A 222 9.43 -8.71 -4.83
N VAL A 223 9.48 -7.40 -4.63
CA VAL A 223 10.58 -6.72 -3.91
C VAL A 223 10.64 -7.20 -2.45
N LEU A 224 9.49 -7.29 -1.76
CA LEU A 224 9.43 -7.84 -0.40
C LEU A 224 9.90 -9.30 -0.31
N GLN A 225 9.68 -10.09 -1.36
CA GLN A 225 10.14 -11.48 -1.46
C GLN A 225 11.61 -11.61 -1.89
N GLY A 226 12.33 -10.50 -2.07
CA GLY A 226 13.76 -10.50 -2.37
C GLY A 226 14.10 -10.50 -3.86
N GLN A 227 13.13 -10.25 -4.76
CA GLN A 227 13.40 -10.02 -6.18
C GLN A 227 13.93 -8.58 -6.39
N ILE A 228 15.13 -8.31 -5.88
CA ILE A 228 15.75 -6.97 -5.82
C ILE A 228 17.01 -6.82 -6.68
N ARG A 229 17.44 -7.90 -7.34
CA ARG A 229 18.66 -7.89 -8.15
C ARG A 229 18.44 -7.09 -9.43
N ARG A 230 19.33 -6.12 -9.70
CA ARG A 230 19.36 -5.39 -10.97
C ARG A 230 19.47 -6.36 -12.15
N GLY A 231 18.62 -6.18 -13.15
CA GLY A 231 18.56 -7.06 -14.32
C GLY A 231 17.84 -8.38 -14.07
N ALA A 232 17.38 -8.66 -12.85
CA ALA A 232 16.47 -9.77 -12.61
C ALA A 232 15.08 -9.38 -13.11
N GLY A 233 14.51 -10.25 -13.94
CA GLY A 233 13.18 -10.11 -14.49
C GLY A 233 12.74 -11.43 -15.11
N VAL A 234 11.49 -11.47 -15.51
CA VAL A 234 10.88 -12.61 -16.20
C VAL A 234 10.42 -12.15 -17.56
N THR A 235 10.67 -12.98 -18.57
CA THR A 235 10.02 -12.81 -19.87
C THR A 235 8.60 -13.34 -19.76
N MET A 236 7.61 -12.52 -20.02
CA MET A 236 6.20 -12.91 -19.95
C MET A 236 5.38 -12.32 -21.09
N ALA A 237 4.28 -12.97 -21.46
CA ALA A 237 3.29 -12.37 -22.34
C ALA A 237 2.39 -11.43 -21.53
N ALA A 238 1.96 -10.33 -22.14
CA ALA A 238 1.01 -9.41 -21.52
C ALA A 238 0.13 -8.73 -22.58
N ALA A 239 -1.09 -8.41 -22.20
CA ALA A 239 -1.86 -7.37 -22.86
C ALA A 239 -1.47 -6.01 -22.25
N ILE A 240 -0.90 -5.14 -23.07
CA ILE A 240 -0.35 -3.84 -22.72
C ILE A 240 -1.44 -2.79 -22.89
N PHE A 241 -1.62 -1.97 -21.87
CA PHE A 241 -2.49 -0.81 -21.84
C PHE A 241 -1.62 0.43 -21.72
N TYR A 242 -1.67 1.31 -22.71
CA TYR A 242 -1.01 2.60 -22.65
C TYR A 242 -2.03 3.70 -22.90
N CYS A 243 -2.09 4.72 -22.06
CA CYS A 243 -2.92 5.88 -22.31
C CYS A 243 -2.17 7.18 -22.10
N ASP A 244 -2.60 8.22 -22.81
CA ASP A 244 -2.02 9.56 -22.77
C ASP A 244 -3.12 10.63 -22.88
N LEU A 245 -3.02 11.69 -22.08
CA LEU A 245 -3.92 12.83 -22.16
C LEU A 245 -3.61 13.63 -23.43
N ARG A 246 -4.66 14.07 -24.12
CA ARG A 246 -4.52 14.90 -25.32
C ARG A 246 -4.45 16.36 -24.92
N GLY A 247 -3.46 17.05 -25.48
CA GLY A 247 -3.33 18.49 -25.29
C GLY A 247 -3.00 18.89 -23.85
N PHE A 248 -2.50 17.99 -23.00
CA PHE A 248 -2.17 18.28 -21.60
C PHE A 248 -1.20 19.45 -21.44
N THR A 249 -0.20 19.55 -22.32
CA THR A 249 0.76 20.68 -22.29
C THR A 249 0.02 22.01 -22.44
N ALA A 250 -0.85 22.15 -23.43
CA ALA A 250 -1.64 23.37 -23.62
C ALA A 250 -2.67 23.57 -22.49
N LEU A 251 -3.22 22.49 -21.94
CA LEU A 251 -4.17 22.55 -20.82
C LEU A 251 -3.52 23.04 -19.53
N SER A 252 -2.28 22.61 -19.26
CA SER A 252 -1.52 22.94 -18.04
C SER A 252 -0.80 24.30 -18.13
N GLU A 253 -0.62 24.84 -19.33
CA GLU A 253 -0.09 26.19 -19.53
C GLU A 253 -0.99 27.23 -18.84
N GLY A 254 -0.44 27.91 -17.82
CA GLY A 254 -1.14 28.94 -17.05
C GLY A 254 -1.98 28.43 -15.87
N MET A 255 -2.05 27.12 -15.64
CA MET A 255 -2.65 26.56 -14.41
C MET A 255 -1.70 26.72 -13.21
N ALA A 256 -2.27 26.97 -12.03
CA ALA A 256 -1.51 26.90 -10.78
C ALA A 256 -1.01 25.47 -10.54
N PRO A 257 0.22 25.27 -10.02
CA PRO A 257 0.80 23.94 -9.82
C PRO A 257 -0.10 22.97 -9.04
N ASP A 258 -0.74 23.44 -7.97
CA ASP A 258 -1.63 22.61 -7.15
C ASP A 258 -2.85 22.11 -7.94
N ARG A 259 -3.40 22.94 -8.84
CA ARG A 259 -4.52 22.54 -9.73
C ARG A 259 -4.10 21.54 -10.79
N VAL A 260 -2.86 21.62 -11.28
CA VAL A 260 -2.32 20.60 -12.20
C VAL A 260 -2.19 19.26 -11.50
N ILE A 261 -1.73 19.24 -10.24
CA ILE A 261 -1.61 18.02 -9.43
C ILE A 261 -3.00 17.41 -9.17
N GLU A 262 -3.98 18.23 -8.78
CA GLU A 262 -5.37 17.76 -8.57
C GLU A 262 -5.96 17.17 -9.86
N LEU A 263 -5.79 17.85 -11.00
CA LEU A 263 -6.26 17.36 -12.30
C LEU A 263 -5.62 16.01 -12.68
N LEU A 264 -4.31 15.88 -12.50
CA LEU A 264 -3.60 14.62 -12.77
C LEU A 264 -4.07 13.50 -11.83
N ASN A 265 -4.29 13.78 -10.55
CA ASN A 265 -4.78 12.80 -9.59
C ASN A 265 -6.19 12.31 -9.96
N ASP A 266 -7.10 13.23 -10.33
CA ASP A 266 -8.47 12.87 -10.75
C ASP A 266 -8.46 12.04 -12.05
N TYR A 267 -7.66 12.45 -13.03
CA TYR A 267 -7.49 11.73 -14.28
C TYR A 267 -6.90 10.32 -14.06
N PHE A 268 -5.78 10.22 -13.32
CA PHE A 268 -5.18 8.92 -13.04
C PHE A 268 -6.09 8.04 -12.20
N GLY A 269 -6.92 8.61 -11.33
CA GLY A 269 -7.98 7.89 -10.62
C GLY A 269 -8.96 7.21 -11.59
N CYS A 270 -9.40 7.93 -12.63
CA CYS A 270 -10.29 7.40 -13.66
C CYS A 270 -9.65 6.27 -14.48
N MET A 271 -8.35 6.39 -14.80
CA MET A 271 -7.65 5.43 -15.65
C MET A 271 -7.16 4.20 -14.88
N ALA A 272 -6.59 4.38 -13.69
CA ALA A 272 -5.97 3.32 -12.91
C ALA A 272 -6.98 2.41 -12.21
N ALA A 273 -8.07 2.96 -11.66
CA ALA A 273 -9.01 2.18 -10.85
C ALA A 273 -9.66 1.02 -11.64
N PRO A 274 -10.11 1.19 -12.90
CA PRO A 274 -10.64 0.08 -13.69
C PRO A 274 -9.60 -0.99 -14.05
N VAL A 275 -8.34 -0.59 -14.26
CA VAL A 275 -7.24 -1.52 -14.54
C VAL A 275 -7.00 -2.41 -13.32
N GLN A 276 -6.81 -1.79 -12.15
CA GLN A 276 -6.57 -2.50 -10.88
C GLN A 276 -7.76 -3.39 -10.49
N ALA A 277 -8.99 -2.88 -10.60
CA ALA A 277 -10.21 -3.63 -10.27
C ALA A 277 -10.43 -4.85 -11.18
N LEU A 278 -9.76 -4.91 -12.33
CA LEU A 278 -9.81 -6.02 -13.27
C LEU A 278 -8.53 -6.87 -13.28
N GLY A 279 -7.68 -6.71 -12.26
CA GLY A 279 -6.46 -7.52 -12.08
C GLY A 279 -5.31 -7.12 -13.01
N GLY A 280 -5.36 -5.94 -13.61
CA GLY A 280 -4.22 -5.34 -14.30
C GLY A 280 -3.27 -4.65 -13.33
N GLU A 281 -2.03 -4.49 -13.76
CA GLU A 281 -0.95 -3.85 -13.00
C GLU A 281 -0.62 -2.50 -13.62
N VAL A 282 -0.85 -1.42 -12.89
CA VAL A 282 -0.36 -0.09 -13.24
C VAL A 282 1.11 -0.02 -12.86
N LEU A 283 1.98 0.10 -13.86
CA LEU A 283 3.43 0.02 -13.66
C LEU A 283 4.03 1.38 -13.35
N LYS A 284 3.63 2.41 -14.10
CA LYS A 284 4.11 3.76 -13.89
C LYS A 284 3.26 4.81 -14.59
N PHE A 285 3.40 6.03 -14.09
CA PHE A 285 2.96 7.26 -14.73
C PHE A 285 4.17 7.94 -15.39
N ILE A 286 3.99 8.46 -16.61
CA ILE A 286 5.04 9.08 -17.43
C ILE A 286 4.52 10.44 -17.90
N GLY A 287 4.76 11.48 -17.12
CA GLY A 287 4.07 12.76 -17.33
C GLY A 287 2.58 12.58 -17.10
N ASP A 288 1.80 12.78 -18.15
CA ASP A 288 0.34 12.62 -18.25
C ASP A 288 -0.10 11.28 -18.86
N ALA A 289 0.86 10.40 -19.16
CA ALA A 289 0.61 9.05 -19.63
C ALA A 289 0.64 8.00 -18.52
N MET A 290 -0.05 6.88 -18.73
CA MET A 290 -0.04 5.71 -17.86
C MET A 290 0.31 4.45 -18.66
N LEU A 291 1.24 3.65 -18.13
CA LEU A 291 1.56 2.32 -18.64
C LEU A 291 1.07 1.26 -17.65
N ALA A 292 0.27 0.33 -18.16
CA ALA A 292 -0.23 -0.81 -17.42
C ALA A 292 -0.18 -2.09 -18.25
N ILE A 293 -0.28 -3.23 -17.58
CA ILE A 293 -0.31 -4.54 -18.20
C ILE A 293 -1.35 -5.45 -17.58
N PHE A 294 -1.80 -6.43 -18.35
CA PHE A 294 -2.52 -7.59 -17.88
C PHE A 294 -1.64 -8.81 -18.20
N PRO A 295 -0.94 -9.37 -17.19
CA PRO A 295 -0.08 -10.53 -17.38
C PRO A 295 -0.86 -11.71 -17.98
N ILE A 296 -0.21 -12.47 -18.86
CA ILE A 296 -0.76 -13.66 -19.51
C ILE A 296 0.07 -14.85 -19.03
N VAL A 297 -0.54 -15.71 -18.21
CA VAL A 297 0.16 -16.86 -17.60
C VAL A 297 0.30 -18.02 -18.60
N ASP A 298 -0.72 -18.24 -19.42
CA ASP A 298 -0.73 -19.22 -20.51
C ASP A 298 -1.55 -18.74 -21.71
N ASP A 299 -1.51 -19.47 -22.85
CA ASP A 299 -2.21 -19.06 -24.07
C ASP A 299 -3.74 -19.03 -23.93
N LEU A 300 -4.32 -19.81 -23.00
CA LEU A 300 -5.76 -19.77 -22.69
C LEU A 300 -6.12 -18.47 -21.95
N ASP A 301 -5.18 -17.91 -21.20
CA ASP A 301 -5.31 -16.64 -20.48
C ASP A 301 -5.16 -15.42 -21.40
N ARG A 302 -4.60 -15.56 -22.61
CA ARG A 302 -4.44 -14.44 -23.56
C ARG A 302 -5.77 -13.78 -23.90
N ASP A 303 -6.76 -14.59 -24.28
CA ASP A 303 -8.06 -14.10 -24.70
C ASP A 303 -8.80 -13.42 -23.53
N ARG A 304 -8.63 -13.97 -22.32
CA ARG A 304 -9.14 -13.36 -21.09
C ARG A 304 -8.45 -12.03 -20.80
N ALA A 305 -7.13 -11.96 -20.88
CA ALA A 305 -6.36 -10.74 -20.64
C ALA A 305 -6.76 -9.62 -21.62
N CYS A 306 -6.88 -9.93 -22.92
CA CYS A 306 -7.28 -8.94 -23.92
C CYS A 306 -8.71 -8.43 -23.70
N ARG A 307 -9.68 -9.33 -23.44
CA ARG A 307 -11.05 -8.93 -23.10
C ARG A 307 -11.11 -8.07 -21.84
N THR A 308 -10.33 -8.44 -20.84
CA THR A 308 -10.28 -7.73 -19.55
C THR A 308 -9.65 -6.35 -19.71
N ALA A 309 -8.57 -6.23 -20.48
CA ALA A 309 -7.93 -4.96 -20.83
C ALA A 309 -8.88 -4.03 -21.61
N LEU A 310 -9.63 -4.55 -22.58
CA LEU A 310 -10.62 -3.77 -23.32
C LEU A 310 -11.78 -3.32 -22.41
N LYS A 311 -12.23 -4.19 -21.51
CA LYS A 311 -13.24 -3.84 -20.49
C LYS A 311 -12.73 -2.74 -19.55
N ALA A 312 -11.46 -2.80 -19.16
CA ALA A 312 -10.82 -1.74 -18.37
C ALA A 312 -10.79 -0.42 -19.14
N ALA A 313 -10.42 -0.43 -20.43
CA ALA A 313 -10.44 0.75 -21.29
C ALA A 313 -11.84 1.38 -21.35
N ARG A 314 -12.88 0.59 -21.63
CA ARG A 314 -14.27 1.10 -21.68
C ARG A 314 -14.71 1.71 -20.34
N ARG A 315 -14.38 1.07 -19.22
CA ARG A 315 -14.69 1.60 -17.88
C ARG A 315 -13.92 2.88 -17.55
N ALA A 316 -12.65 2.96 -17.95
CA ALA A 316 -11.83 4.17 -17.77
C ALA A 316 -12.38 5.34 -18.59
N LEU A 317 -12.80 5.09 -19.83
CA LEU A 317 -13.45 6.11 -20.65
C LEU A 317 -14.78 6.59 -20.06
N ALA A 318 -15.61 5.67 -19.53
CA ALA A 318 -16.85 6.04 -18.85
C ALA A 318 -16.62 6.88 -17.59
N ALA A 319 -15.64 6.50 -16.75
CA ALA A 319 -15.27 7.28 -15.56
C ALA A 319 -14.73 8.67 -15.94
N LEU A 320 -13.94 8.77 -17.02
CA LEU A 320 -13.48 10.06 -17.53
C LEU A 320 -14.64 10.92 -18.06
N ASP A 321 -15.65 10.30 -18.69
CA ASP A 321 -16.84 11.00 -19.17
C ASP A 321 -17.67 11.54 -17.99
N GLU A 322 -17.79 10.80 -16.89
CA GLU A 322 -18.39 11.28 -15.63
C GLU A 322 -17.59 12.45 -15.01
N LEU A 323 -16.26 12.32 -14.93
CA LEU A 323 -15.40 13.42 -14.48
C LEU A 323 -15.60 14.67 -15.35
N ASN A 324 -15.70 14.50 -16.67
CA ASN A 324 -15.93 15.58 -17.61
C ASN A 324 -17.30 16.26 -17.45
N LEU A 325 -18.32 15.56 -16.98
CA LEU A 325 -19.60 16.19 -16.65
C LEU A 325 -19.42 17.18 -15.48
N ASN A 326 -18.78 16.73 -14.40
CA ASN A 326 -18.49 17.57 -13.24
C ASN A 326 -17.62 18.77 -13.60
N ARG A 327 -16.60 18.57 -14.46
CA ARG A 327 -15.73 19.65 -14.95
C ARG A 327 -16.51 20.69 -15.75
N ARG A 328 -17.43 20.27 -16.63
CA ARG A 328 -18.29 21.21 -17.38
C ARG A 328 -19.19 22.02 -16.47
N GLU A 329 -19.79 21.38 -15.46
CA GLU A 329 -20.62 22.07 -14.47
C GLU A 329 -19.83 23.10 -13.66
N ALA A 330 -18.55 22.82 -13.41
CA ALA A 330 -17.62 23.76 -12.78
C ALA A 330 -17.02 24.82 -13.73
N GLY A 331 -17.40 24.82 -15.01
CA GLY A 331 -16.86 25.73 -16.03
C GLY A 331 -15.41 25.43 -16.44
N GLU A 332 -14.92 24.22 -16.16
CA GLU A 332 -13.57 23.78 -16.49
C GLU A 332 -13.52 23.06 -17.85
N ALA A 333 -12.35 23.09 -18.50
CA ALA A 333 -12.12 22.36 -19.73
C ALA A 333 -12.20 20.84 -19.51
N THR A 334 -12.85 20.15 -20.45
CA THR A 334 -12.93 18.68 -20.47
C THR A 334 -11.61 18.05 -20.87
N LEU A 335 -11.36 16.85 -20.34
CA LEU A 335 -10.20 16.02 -20.62
C LEU A 335 -10.48 15.07 -21.78
N GLU A 336 -9.48 14.86 -22.61
CA GLU A 336 -9.50 13.87 -23.67
C GLU A 336 -8.32 12.91 -23.54
N VAL A 337 -8.54 11.63 -23.81
CA VAL A 337 -7.51 10.59 -23.68
C VAL A 337 -7.46 9.71 -24.92
N GLY A 338 -6.25 9.30 -25.30
CA GLY A 338 -6.01 8.21 -26.23
C GLY A 338 -5.57 6.96 -25.49
N VAL A 339 -6.17 5.81 -25.78
CA VAL A 339 -5.79 4.50 -25.25
C VAL A 339 -5.30 3.62 -26.39
N ALA A 340 -4.14 3.01 -26.22
CA ALA A 340 -3.57 2.02 -27.13
C ALA A 340 -3.44 0.67 -26.44
N LEU A 341 -3.89 -0.37 -27.16
CA LEU A 341 -3.92 -1.75 -26.68
C LEU A 341 -3.10 -2.65 -27.60
N HIS A 342 -2.21 -3.45 -27.02
CA HIS A 342 -1.37 -4.37 -27.77
C HIS A 342 -1.08 -5.62 -26.95
N THR A 343 -0.90 -6.76 -27.59
CA THR A 343 -0.52 -8.00 -26.91
C THR A 343 0.82 -8.49 -27.41
N GLY A 344 1.76 -8.74 -26.51
CA GLY A 344 3.09 -9.19 -26.88
C GLY A 344 3.93 -9.64 -25.70
N THR A 345 5.11 -10.16 -26.01
CA THR A 345 6.09 -10.59 -25.00
C THR A 345 6.90 -9.39 -24.50
N VAL A 346 7.05 -9.29 -23.19
CA VAL A 346 7.80 -8.24 -22.51
C VAL A 346 8.78 -8.84 -21.50
N MET A 347 9.87 -8.12 -21.22
CA MET A 347 10.72 -8.39 -20.07
C MET A 347 10.21 -7.56 -18.90
N TYR A 348 9.76 -8.20 -17.84
CA TYR A 348 9.20 -7.58 -16.64
C TYR A 348 10.15 -7.76 -15.45
N GLY A 349 10.64 -6.68 -14.86
CA GLY A 349 11.54 -6.78 -13.71
C GLY A 349 12.29 -5.50 -13.37
N ASN A 350 13.37 -5.65 -12.59
CA ASN A 350 14.17 -4.55 -12.06
C ASN A 350 15.14 -3.99 -13.11
N ILE A 351 14.86 -2.80 -13.61
CA ILE A 351 15.62 -2.14 -14.67
C ILE A 351 15.99 -0.74 -14.21
N GLY A 352 17.26 -0.34 -14.36
CA GLY A 352 17.67 1.00 -13.95
C GLY A 352 19.16 1.12 -13.67
N ALA A 353 19.52 2.17 -12.94
CA ALA A 353 20.86 2.46 -12.45
C ALA A 353 21.17 1.67 -11.16
N PRO A 354 22.44 1.57 -10.71
CA PRO A 354 22.80 0.86 -9.48
C PRO A 354 21.97 1.26 -8.24
N ASP A 355 21.73 2.56 -8.06
CA ASP A 355 21.04 3.10 -6.88
C ASP A 355 19.58 3.52 -7.15
N ARG A 356 19.07 3.23 -8.37
CA ARG A 356 17.71 3.59 -8.78
C ARG A 356 17.18 2.55 -9.76
N LEU A 357 16.42 1.62 -9.22
CA LEU A 357 15.72 0.58 -9.97
C LEU A 357 14.26 0.97 -10.18
N ASP A 358 13.74 0.58 -11.32
CA ASP A 358 12.34 0.71 -11.72
C ASP A 358 11.82 -0.69 -12.04
N PHE A 359 10.73 -1.09 -11.40
CA PHE A 359 10.10 -2.39 -11.66
C PHE A 359 9.12 -2.20 -12.81
N THR A 360 9.54 -2.56 -14.02
CA THR A 360 8.80 -2.19 -15.23
C THR A 360 8.89 -3.26 -16.30
N VAL A 361 8.04 -3.13 -17.31
CA VAL A 361 8.17 -3.84 -18.57
C VAL A 361 9.05 -3.07 -19.56
N ILE A 362 9.84 -3.81 -20.34
CA ILE A 362 10.53 -3.33 -21.54
C ILE A 362 10.37 -4.33 -22.68
N GLY A 363 10.56 -3.87 -23.90
CA GLY A 363 10.61 -4.73 -25.09
C GLY A 363 9.92 -4.11 -26.29
N HIS A 364 10.02 -4.81 -27.42
CA HIS A 364 9.43 -4.37 -28.68
C HIS A 364 7.92 -4.12 -28.57
N ALA A 365 7.19 -4.95 -27.81
CA ALA A 365 5.75 -4.82 -27.62
C ALA A 365 5.36 -3.49 -26.95
N VAL A 366 6.13 -3.04 -25.94
CA VAL A 366 5.90 -1.75 -25.26
C VAL A 366 6.09 -0.60 -26.24
N ASN A 367 7.19 -0.63 -27.01
CA ASN A 367 7.49 0.39 -28.02
C ASN A 367 6.45 0.44 -29.14
N LEU A 368 5.91 -0.71 -29.54
CA LEU A 368 4.83 -0.77 -30.52
C LEU A 368 3.55 -0.14 -29.96
N THR A 369 3.25 -0.38 -28.68
CA THR A 369 2.06 0.19 -28.01
C THR A 369 2.12 1.72 -27.94
N THR A 370 3.28 2.30 -27.61
CA THR A 370 3.43 3.77 -27.59
C THR A 370 3.32 4.39 -29.00
N ARG A 371 3.75 3.67 -30.05
CA ARG A 371 3.53 4.10 -31.43
C ARG A 371 2.05 4.03 -31.83
N LEU A 372 1.33 3.01 -31.36
CA LEU A 372 -0.12 2.90 -31.56
C LEU A 372 -0.87 4.05 -30.85
N GLU A 373 -0.45 4.50 -29.67
CA GLU A 373 -1.06 5.67 -29.02
C GLU A 373 -0.91 6.92 -29.90
N ARG A 374 0.28 7.16 -30.45
CA ARG A 374 0.50 8.30 -31.35
C ARG A 374 -0.40 8.25 -32.58
N LEU A 375 -0.63 7.06 -33.13
CA LEU A 375 -1.58 6.84 -34.21
C LEU A 375 -3.04 7.04 -33.75
N CYS A 376 -3.40 6.64 -32.52
CA CYS A 376 -4.71 6.89 -31.92
C CYS A 376 -5.09 8.37 -32.00
N ARG A 377 -4.13 9.24 -31.70
CA ARG A 377 -4.25 10.70 -31.81
C ARG A 377 -4.52 11.16 -33.24
N GLN A 378 -3.74 10.64 -34.19
CA GLN A 378 -3.88 10.98 -35.61
C GLN A 378 -5.22 10.52 -36.19
N LEU A 379 -5.75 9.38 -35.74
CA LEU A 379 -7.02 8.84 -36.21
C LEU A 379 -8.25 9.45 -35.51
N GLY A 380 -8.05 10.34 -34.53
CA GLY A 380 -9.16 10.95 -33.78
C GLY A 380 -10.01 9.93 -33.00
N ARG A 381 -9.48 8.75 -32.69
CA ARG A 381 -10.15 7.67 -31.93
C ARG A 381 -9.87 7.81 -30.44
N ARG A 382 -10.66 7.26 -29.52
CA ARG A 382 -10.25 7.20 -28.10
C ARG A 382 -9.54 5.88 -27.81
N VAL A 383 -9.85 4.81 -28.53
CA VAL A 383 -9.18 3.51 -28.40
C VAL A 383 -8.69 3.02 -29.75
N VAL A 384 -7.44 2.58 -29.78
CA VAL A 384 -6.89 1.77 -30.87
C VAL A 384 -6.23 0.50 -30.33
N ALA A 385 -6.25 -0.54 -31.14
CA ALA A 385 -5.58 -1.79 -30.83
C ALA A 385 -4.83 -2.37 -32.03
N SER A 386 -3.76 -3.10 -31.76
CA SER A 386 -3.12 -3.94 -32.78
C SER A 386 -4.01 -5.12 -33.15
N GLU A 387 -3.82 -5.67 -34.36
CA GLU A 387 -4.43 -6.94 -34.78
C GLU A 387 -4.25 -8.08 -33.77
N ARG A 388 -3.04 -8.22 -33.21
CA ARG A 388 -2.74 -9.28 -32.23
C ARG A 388 -3.55 -9.15 -30.92
N PHE A 389 -3.99 -7.94 -30.58
CA PHE A 389 -4.88 -7.69 -29.45
C PHE A 389 -6.35 -7.90 -29.81
N ALA A 390 -6.74 -7.59 -31.06
CA ALA A 390 -8.11 -7.68 -31.55
C ALA A 390 -8.52 -9.08 -32.04
N SER A 391 -7.55 -9.94 -32.37
CA SER A 391 -7.79 -11.31 -32.86
C SER A 391 -8.41 -12.31 -31.86
N PRO A 392 -8.27 -12.18 -30.52
CA PRO A 392 -8.96 -13.02 -29.54
C PRO A 392 -10.48 -13.08 -29.70
N CYS A 393 -11.06 -14.23 -29.35
CA CYS A 393 -12.49 -14.45 -29.51
C CYS A 393 -13.33 -13.58 -28.56
N GLY A 394 -14.38 -12.95 -29.09
CA GLY A 394 -15.34 -12.13 -28.32
C GLY A 394 -14.90 -10.69 -28.06
N ILE A 395 -13.88 -10.20 -28.77
CA ILE A 395 -13.51 -8.78 -28.78
C ILE A 395 -14.21 -8.10 -29.97
N GLU A 396 -15.13 -7.19 -29.67
CA GLU A 396 -15.79 -6.38 -30.70
C GLU A 396 -14.97 -5.12 -30.98
N MET A 397 -14.21 -5.15 -32.09
CA MET A 397 -13.46 -4.01 -32.61
C MET A 397 -13.57 -3.93 -34.12
N THR A 398 -13.57 -2.72 -34.67
CA THR A 398 -13.68 -2.46 -36.11
C THR A 398 -12.31 -2.21 -36.74
N PRO A 399 -12.00 -2.80 -37.90
CA PRO A 399 -10.78 -2.49 -38.63
C PRO A 399 -10.75 -1.00 -39.04
N LEU A 400 -9.66 -0.31 -38.74
CA LEU A 400 -9.42 1.08 -39.14
C LEU A 400 -8.51 1.19 -40.36
N GLY A 401 -7.79 0.13 -40.70
CA GLY A 401 -6.87 0.06 -41.83
C GLY A 401 -5.50 -0.50 -41.44
N ARG A 402 -4.56 -0.42 -42.39
CA ARG A 402 -3.15 -0.78 -42.17
C ARG A 402 -2.30 0.48 -42.19
N PHE A 403 -1.42 0.63 -41.22
CA PHE A 403 -0.61 1.84 -41.03
C PHE A 403 0.86 1.49 -40.89
N GLU A 404 1.71 2.30 -41.50
CA GLU A 404 3.15 2.25 -41.26
C GLU A 404 3.46 2.88 -39.90
N LEU A 405 4.18 2.15 -39.06
CA LEU A 405 4.62 2.64 -37.76
C LEU A 405 6.14 2.79 -37.78
N PRO A 406 6.70 3.91 -37.29
CA PRO A 406 8.14 4.15 -37.31
C PRO A 406 8.92 2.99 -36.68
N GLY A 407 9.90 2.43 -37.40
CA GLY A 407 10.74 1.34 -36.90
C GLY A 407 9.99 0.01 -36.73
N VAL A 408 8.92 -0.21 -37.49
CA VAL A 408 8.25 -1.50 -37.68
C VAL A 408 8.37 -1.87 -39.16
N HIS A 409 8.82 -3.09 -39.46
CA HIS A 409 9.12 -3.49 -40.84
C HIS A 409 7.89 -3.61 -41.75
N GLU A 410 6.74 -3.99 -41.19
CA GLU A 410 5.52 -4.22 -41.96
C GLU A 410 4.37 -3.33 -41.48
N PRO A 411 3.49 -2.85 -42.40
CA PRO A 411 2.28 -2.14 -42.04
C PRO A 411 1.39 -2.96 -41.09
N GLN A 412 1.04 -2.36 -39.96
CA GLN A 412 0.26 -3.00 -38.91
C GLN A 412 -1.24 -2.77 -39.14
N ALA A 413 -2.04 -3.82 -39.07
CA ALA A 413 -3.49 -3.68 -39.02
C ALA A 413 -3.92 -3.14 -37.65
N VAL A 414 -4.73 -2.10 -37.68
CA VAL A 414 -5.18 -1.36 -36.49
C VAL A 414 -6.69 -1.39 -36.41
N PHE A 415 -7.19 -1.54 -35.19
CA PHE A 415 -8.60 -1.69 -34.87
C PHE A 415 -9.03 -0.62 -33.88
N GLY A 416 -10.31 -0.24 -33.87
CA GLY A 416 -10.90 0.71 -32.94
C GLY A 416 -12.20 0.19 -32.33
N LEU A 417 -12.79 0.98 -31.42
CA LEU A 417 -14.12 0.66 -30.89
C LEU A 417 -15.21 0.82 -31.96
N PRO A 418 -16.21 -0.08 -32.08
CA PRO A 418 -17.23 -0.02 -33.12
C PRO A 418 -18.12 1.23 -33.05
N ASP A 419 -18.38 1.70 -31.84
CA ASP A 419 -19.25 2.80 -31.47
C ASP A 419 -18.57 4.18 -31.58
N GLU A 420 -17.26 4.22 -31.81
CA GLU A 420 -16.54 5.45 -32.09
C GLU A 420 -16.65 5.83 -33.57
N THR A 421 -17.04 7.08 -33.84
CA THR A 421 -16.86 7.72 -35.16
C THR A 421 -15.52 8.44 -35.21
N SER A 422 -14.88 8.48 -36.39
CA SER A 422 -13.66 9.28 -36.59
C SER A 422 -13.98 10.74 -36.34
N ARG A 423 -13.32 11.37 -35.37
CA ARG A 423 -13.55 12.80 -35.06
C ARG A 423 -13.01 13.74 -36.14
N LEU A 424 -12.22 13.24 -37.09
CA LEU A 424 -11.76 14.03 -38.25
C LEU A 424 -12.88 14.30 -39.27
N ASP A 425 -14.00 13.56 -39.19
CA ASP A 425 -15.15 13.73 -40.10
C ASP A 425 -16.19 14.73 -39.57
N GLY A 426 -15.98 15.27 -38.35
CA GLY A 426 -16.82 16.30 -37.74
C GLY A 426 -16.09 17.65 -37.70
N GLY A 427 -16.50 18.58 -38.57
CA GLY A 427 -16.07 19.99 -38.50
C GLY A 427 -16.38 20.64 -37.14
N PRO A 428 -15.75 21.80 -36.84
CA PRO A 428 -15.73 22.35 -35.50
C PRO A 428 -17.14 22.65 -34.98
N ALA A 429 -17.39 22.25 -33.73
CA ALA A 429 -18.51 22.71 -32.91
C ALA A 429 -18.23 24.11 -32.36
#